data_AF-A0A5N7A0B4-F1
#
_entry.id   AF-A0A5N7A0B4-F1
#
_cell.length_a   1.000
_cell.length_b   1.000
_cell.length_c   1.000
_cell.angle_alpha   90.00
_cell.angle_beta   90.00
_cell.angle_gamma   90.00
#
_symmetry.space_group_name_H-M   'P 1'
#
loop_
_entity.id
_entity.type
_entity.pdbx_description
1 polymer ?
#
loop_
_entity_poly.entity_id
_entity_poly.type
_entity_poly.pdbx_seq_one_letter_code
_entity_poly.pdbx_strand_id
1 'polypeptide(L)'
;MATEFETRYTNANIAPDAAQYNTELFLDLHERLSNTVSCDRLAASIVIAILCAQGRGDAVGRLVQDVTRGKIVEDIRALFPAVREAITISVPFVGLPNGMPACFGLVNEFQQWGIEEPIPMDHFPGQARAGPSISRHH
;
A
#
# COMPACT_ATOMS: atom_id res chain seq x y z
N MET A 1 11.00 13.51 -12.26
CA MET A 1 9.78 13.40 -13.08
C MET A 1 9.03 12.19 -12.59
N ALA A 2 7.75 12.35 -12.24
CA ALA A 2 6.96 11.21 -11.78
C ALA A 2 6.68 10.24 -12.94
N THR A 3 6.70 8.95 -12.68
CA THR A 3 6.37 7.94 -13.70
C THR A 3 4.88 8.00 -14.06
N GLU A 4 4.51 7.45 -15.22
CA GLU A 4 3.09 7.35 -15.61
C GLU A 4 2.29 6.52 -14.60
N PHE A 5 2.94 5.53 -13.98
CA PHE A 5 2.39 4.74 -12.88
C PHE A 5 2.15 5.58 -11.62
N GLU A 6 3.16 6.35 -11.19
CA GLU A 6 3.05 7.26 -10.06
C GLU A 6 1.92 8.27 -10.25
N THR A 7 1.81 8.85 -11.43
CA THR A 7 0.79 9.84 -11.77
C THR A 7 -0.62 9.25 -11.73
N ARG A 8 -0.79 8.02 -12.21
CA ARG A 8 -2.09 7.40 -12.41
C ARG A 8 -2.61 6.65 -11.20
N TYR A 9 -1.72 6.14 -10.34
CA TYR A 9 -2.09 5.23 -9.27
C TYR A 9 -1.61 5.63 -7.89
N THR A 10 -0.59 6.50 -7.77
CA THR A 10 0.03 6.80 -6.47
C THR A 10 -0.19 8.26 -6.07
N ASN A 11 -0.23 9.15 -7.06
CA ASN A 11 -0.43 10.59 -6.91
C ASN A 11 -1.85 11.04 -7.27
N ALA A 12 -2.69 10.13 -7.79
CA ALA A 12 -4.02 10.46 -8.29
C ALA A 12 -4.94 11.11 -7.24
N ASN A 13 -4.72 10.81 -5.95
CA ASN A 13 -5.54 11.29 -4.83
C ASN A 13 -4.79 12.20 -3.86
N ILE A 14 -3.60 12.71 -4.24
CA ILE A 14 -2.84 13.60 -3.36
C ILE A 14 -3.46 14.99 -3.40
N ALA A 15 -3.79 15.53 -2.22
CA ALA A 15 -4.24 16.91 -2.08
C ALA A 15 -3.14 17.88 -2.56
N PRO A 16 -3.47 18.99 -3.26
CA PRO A 16 -2.48 19.94 -3.77
C PRO A 16 -1.56 20.54 -2.69
N ASP A 17 -2.02 20.55 -1.45
CA ASP A 17 -1.34 21.06 -0.25
C ASP A 17 -0.84 19.94 0.68
N ALA A 18 -0.80 18.69 0.20
CA ALA A 18 -0.36 17.55 1.00
C ALA A 18 1.08 17.75 1.49
N ALA A 19 1.27 17.55 2.79
CA ALA A 19 2.59 17.62 3.42
C ALA A 19 3.57 16.63 2.76
N GLN A 20 4.78 17.08 2.48
CA GLN A 20 5.84 16.24 1.93
C GLN A 20 6.18 15.10 2.90
N TYR A 21 6.56 13.94 2.35
CA TYR A 21 7.03 12.82 3.13
C TYR A 21 8.28 13.21 3.93
N ASN A 22 8.26 12.97 5.24
CA ASN A 22 9.37 13.23 6.16
C ASN A 22 9.87 11.90 6.74
N THR A 23 11.03 11.45 6.27
CA THR A 23 11.65 10.18 6.69
C THR A 23 11.83 10.09 8.20
N GLU A 24 12.34 11.13 8.86
CA GLU A 24 12.62 11.11 10.30
C GLU A 24 11.33 10.94 11.11
N LEU A 25 10.28 11.67 10.75
CA LEU A 25 8.98 11.57 11.41
C LEU A 25 8.38 10.16 11.28
N PHE A 26 8.40 9.61 10.05
CA PHE A 26 7.78 8.31 9.80
C PHE A 26 8.56 7.15 10.44
N LEU A 27 9.88 7.24 10.49
CA LEU A 27 10.71 6.27 11.20
C LEU A 27 10.53 6.36 12.73
N ASP A 28 10.45 7.57 13.31
CA ASP A 28 10.14 7.73 14.75
C ASP A 28 8.76 7.14 15.09
N LEU A 29 7.74 7.40 14.26
CA LEU A 29 6.41 6.83 14.46
C LEU A 29 6.43 5.30 14.39
N HIS A 30 7.13 4.74 13.41
CA HIS A 30 7.28 3.29 13.26
C HIS A 30 8.03 2.68 14.46
N GLU A 31 9.13 3.29 14.92
CA GLU A 31 9.90 2.83 16.07
C GLU A 31 9.06 2.87 17.37
N ARG A 32 8.35 3.96 17.62
CA ARG A 32 7.50 4.09 18.80
C ARG A 32 6.37 3.05 18.79
N LEU A 33 5.79 2.82 17.62
CA LEU A 33 4.71 1.85 17.49
C LEU A 33 5.23 0.42 17.58
N SER A 34 6.38 0.10 16.98
CA SER A 34 7.00 -1.23 17.05
C SER A 34 7.38 -1.60 18.47
N ASN A 35 7.89 -0.64 19.25
CA ASN A 35 8.15 -0.81 20.68
C ASN A 35 6.87 -1.01 21.50
N THR A 36 5.74 -0.43 21.08
CA THR A 36 4.46 -0.56 21.78
C THR A 36 3.77 -1.89 21.49
N VAL A 37 3.78 -2.34 20.23
CA VAL A 37 3.09 -3.57 19.80
C VAL A 37 4.00 -4.80 19.80
N SER A 38 5.30 -4.62 20.11
CA SER A 38 6.34 -5.66 20.08
C SER A 38 6.40 -6.44 18.76
N CYS A 39 6.03 -5.79 17.65
CA CYS A 39 5.96 -6.40 16.33
C CYS A 39 6.18 -5.34 15.24
N ASP A 40 7.38 -5.37 14.67
CA ASP A 40 7.84 -4.45 13.63
C ASP A 40 6.92 -4.40 12.39
N ARG A 41 6.49 -5.58 11.95
CA ARG A 41 5.58 -5.75 10.80
C ARG A 41 4.22 -5.13 11.07
N LEU A 42 3.67 -5.38 12.26
CA LEU A 42 2.36 -4.84 12.64
C LEU A 42 2.41 -3.31 12.73
N ALA A 43 3.49 -2.76 13.29
CA ALA A 43 3.69 -1.31 13.34
C ALA A 43 3.71 -0.68 11.93
N ALA A 44 4.50 -1.25 11.02
CA ALA A 44 4.55 -0.79 9.64
C ALA A 44 3.17 -0.89 8.97
N SER A 45 2.46 -2.00 9.13
CA SER A 45 1.12 -2.20 8.57
C SER A 45 0.08 -1.21 9.08
N ILE A 46 0.14 -0.83 10.36
CA ILE A 46 -0.78 0.18 10.93
C ILE A 46 -0.53 1.54 10.28
N VAL A 47 0.72 1.99 10.22
CA VAL A 47 1.07 3.29 9.61
C VAL A 47 0.70 3.30 8.13
N ILE A 48 0.99 2.21 7.41
CA ILE A 48 0.61 2.06 6.00
C ILE A 48 -0.91 2.12 5.83
N ALA A 49 -1.69 1.40 6.65
CA ALA A 49 -3.15 1.43 6.56
C ALA A 49 -3.72 2.85 6.82
N ILE A 50 -3.13 3.61 7.74
CA ILE A 50 -3.49 5.02 7.96
C ILE A 50 -3.17 5.86 6.72
N LEU A 51 -1.99 5.70 6.12
CA LEU A 51 -1.64 6.43 4.89
C LEU A 51 -2.56 6.07 3.72
N CYS A 52 -2.92 4.79 3.57
CA CYS A 52 -3.93 4.34 2.62
C CYS A 52 -5.26 5.05 2.86
N ALA A 53 -5.74 5.08 4.11
CA ALA A 53 -6.99 5.75 4.48
C ALA A 53 -6.98 7.25 4.16
N GLN A 54 -5.81 7.89 4.21
CA GLN A 54 -5.62 9.30 3.88
C GLN A 54 -5.32 9.56 2.38
N GLY A 55 -5.35 8.53 1.53
CA GLY A 55 -5.02 8.69 0.10
C GLY A 55 -3.55 9.00 -0.17
N ARG A 56 -2.65 8.72 0.79
CA ARG A 56 -1.21 9.03 0.73
C ARG A 56 -0.40 7.87 0.16
N GLY A 57 -0.77 7.41 -1.03
CA GLY A 57 -0.04 6.34 -1.73
C GLY A 57 1.44 6.69 -1.96
N ASP A 58 1.76 7.96 -2.18
CA ASP A 58 3.14 8.48 -2.32
C ASP A 58 4.01 8.19 -1.11
N ALA A 59 3.44 8.31 0.08
CA ALA A 59 4.14 8.10 1.35
C ALA A 59 4.30 6.61 1.66
N VAL A 60 3.34 5.78 1.22
CA VAL A 60 3.38 4.33 1.47
C VAL A 60 4.61 3.68 0.85
N GLY A 61 4.89 3.95 -0.43
CA GLY A 61 6.07 3.38 -1.10
C GLY A 61 7.38 3.77 -0.40
N ARG A 62 7.52 5.06 -0.05
CA ARG A 62 8.71 5.56 0.66
C ARG A 62 8.87 4.97 2.06
N LEU A 63 7.77 4.85 2.80
CA LEU A 63 7.79 4.22 4.12
C LEU A 63 8.25 2.76 4.03
N VAL A 64 7.72 2.01 3.05
CA VAL A 64 8.13 0.63 2.81
C VAL A 64 9.64 0.56 2.53
N GLN A 65 10.16 1.40 1.63
CA GLN A 65 11.60 1.46 1.35
C GLN A 65 12.43 1.79 2.59
N ASP A 66 11.99 2.73 3.42
CA ASP A 66 12.70 3.13 4.64
C ASP A 66 12.69 2.01 5.70
N VAL A 67 11.56 1.36 5.96
CA VAL A 67 11.48 0.29 6.97
C VAL A 67 12.05 -1.05 6.50
N THR A 68 12.22 -1.24 5.18
CA THR A 68 12.83 -2.45 4.60
C THR A 68 14.31 -2.29 4.28
N ARG A 69 14.86 -1.07 4.40
CA ARG A 69 16.26 -0.79 4.12
C ARG A 69 17.18 -1.67 4.98
N GLY A 70 18.01 -2.47 4.32
CA GLY A 70 18.96 -3.36 4.98
C GLY A 70 18.35 -4.65 5.57
N LYS A 71 17.04 -4.89 5.37
CA LYS A 71 16.39 -6.17 5.73
C LYS A 71 16.61 -7.23 4.65
N ILE A 72 16.54 -8.49 5.04
CA ILE A 72 16.59 -9.63 4.11
C ILE A 72 15.24 -9.81 3.42
N VAL A 73 15.25 -10.47 2.26
CA VAL A 73 14.06 -10.65 1.41
C VAL A 73 12.94 -11.38 2.15
N GLU A 74 13.27 -12.30 3.05
CA GLU A 74 12.32 -13.05 3.87
C GLU A 74 11.51 -12.14 4.80
N ASP A 75 12.16 -11.14 5.42
CA ASP A 75 11.50 -10.19 6.30
C ASP A 75 10.59 -9.23 5.52
N ILE A 76 11.03 -8.84 4.32
CA ILE A 76 10.26 -8.02 3.39
C ILE A 76 9.01 -8.79 2.90
N ARG A 77 9.18 -10.07 2.56
CA ARG A 77 8.05 -10.95 2.21
C ARG A 77 7.06 -11.10 3.35
N ALA A 78 7.55 -11.19 4.58
CA ALA A 78 6.70 -11.33 5.76
C ALA A 78 5.89 -10.06 6.10
N LEU A 79 6.30 -8.88 5.58
CA LEU A 79 5.56 -7.63 5.70
C LEU A 79 4.30 -7.61 4.82
N PHE A 80 4.37 -8.21 3.63
CA PHE A 80 3.27 -8.23 2.66
C PHE A 80 1.92 -8.71 3.22
N PRO A 81 1.81 -9.94 3.78
CA PRO A 81 0.53 -10.44 4.28
C PRO A 81 0.01 -9.59 5.44
N ALA A 82 0.89 -9.04 6.26
CA ALA A 82 0.50 -8.17 7.37
C ALA A 82 -0.09 -6.84 6.87
N VAL A 83 0.49 -6.24 5.83
CA VAL A 83 -0.02 -5.01 5.22
C VAL A 83 -1.34 -5.27 4.52
N ARG A 84 -1.42 -6.36 3.74
CA ARG A 84 -2.65 -6.77 3.06
C ARG A 84 -3.80 -6.96 4.05
N GLU A 85 -3.56 -7.67 5.15
CA GLU A 85 -4.58 -7.92 6.16
C GLU A 85 -5.04 -6.63 6.84
N ALA A 86 -4.11 -5.75 7.22
CA ALA A 86 -4.43 -4.45 7.82
C ALA A 86 -5.31 -3.60 6.88
N ILE A 87 -5.00 -3.59 5.58
CA ILE A 87 -5.80 -2.87 4.59
C ILE A 87 -7.18 -3.53 4.46
N THR A 88 -7.26 -4.85 4.28
CA THR A 88 -8.52 -5.60 4.16
C THR A 88 -9.47 -5.31 5.33
N ILE A 89 -8.95 -5.29 6.56
CA ILE A 89 -9.75 -4.99 7.76
C ILE A 89 -10.17 -3.52 7.80
N SER A 90 -9.35 -2.58 7.32
CA SER A 90 -9.63 -1.15 7.36
C SER A 90 -10.60 -0.66 6.25
N VAL A 91 -10.59 -1.29 5.07
CA VAL A 91 -11.34 -0.85 3.87
C VAL A 91 -12.84 -0.60 4.12
N PRO A 92 -13.58 -1.44 4.87
CA PRO A 92 -14.99 -1.18 5.18
C PRO A 92 -15.25 0.13 5.91
N PHE A 93 -14.25 0.66 6.63
CA PHE A 93 -14.37 1.87 7.44
C PHE A 93 -13.87 3.13 6.72
N VAL A 94 -12.93 2.99 5.79
CA VAL A 94 -12.25 4.12 5.12
C VAL A 94 -12.70 4.34 3.67
N GLY A 95 -13.38 3.34 3.08
CA GLY A 95 -13.87 3.37 1.71
C GLY A 95 -12.83 2.93 0.67
N LEU A 96 -13.31 2.21 -0.35
CA LEU A 96 -12.52 1.71 -1.49
C LEU A 96 -11.67 2.76 -2.25
N PRO A 97 -12.13 4.02 -2.48
CA PRO A 97 -11.36 5.00 -3.26
C PRO A 97 -10.02 5.39 -2.62
N ASN A 98 -9.93 5.32 -1.29
CA ASN A 98 -8.73 5.68 -0.55
C ASN A 98 -7.76 4.49 -0.45
N GLY A 99 -8.28 3.26 -0.28
CA GLY A 99 -7.46 2.06 -0.16
C GLY A 99 -6.74 1.63 -1.45
N MET A 100 -7.39 1.78 -2.61
CA MET A 100 -6.89 1.25 -3.90
C MET A 100 -5.57 1.87 -4.41
N PRO A 101 -5.37 3.20 -4.44
CA PRO A 101 -4.12 3.83 -4.93
C PRO A 101 -2.88 3.41 -4.12
N ALA A 102 -3.04 3.32 -2.80
CA ALA A 102 -1.96 3.00 -1.89
C ALA A 102 -1.56 1.51 -1.96
N CYS A 103 -2.50 0.61 -2.25
CA CYS A 103 -2.21 -0.77 -2.61
C CYS A 103 -1.35 -0.89 -3.88
N PHE A 104 -1.53 -0.01 -4.88
CA PHE A 104 -0.72 -0.04 -6.09
C PHE A 104 0.72 0.44 -5.85
N GLY A 105 0.92 1.44 -4.98
CA GLY A 105 2.27 1.83 -4.54
C GLY A 105 3.02 0.65 -3.91
N LEU A 106 2.35 -0.12 -3.05
CA LEU A 106 2.86 -1.36 -2.47
C LEU A 106 3.17 -2.43 -3.52
N VAL A 107 2.26 -2.68 -4.46
CA VAL A 107 2.46 -3.68 -5.53
C VAL A 107 3.71 -3.36 -6.35
N ASN A 108 3.93 -2.09 -6.71
CA ASN A 108 5.11 -1.69 -7.47
C ASN A 108 6.41 -1.92 -6.66
N GLU A 109 6.40 -1.63 -5.36
CA GLU A 109 7.54 -1.95 -4.51
C GLU A 109 7.78 -3.46 -4.48
N PHE A 110 6.75 -4.28 -4.26
CA PHE A 110 6.89 -5.74 -4.18
C PHE A 110 7.31 -6.40 -5.50
N GLN A 111 6.90 -5.85 -6.64
CA GLN A 111 7.36 -6.30 -7.96
C GLN A 111 8.88 -6.08 -8.13
N GLN A 112 9.46 -5.01 -7.58
CA GLN A 112 10.91 -4.79 -7.61
C GLN A 112 11.70 -5.86 -6.84
N TRP A 113 11.06 -6.53 -5.87
CA TRP A 113 11.65 -7.61 -5.08
C TRP A 113 11.30 -9.02 -5.61
N GLY A 114 10.63 -9.14 -6.76
CA GLY A 114 10.20 -10.43 -7.32
C GLY A 114 9.15 -11.16 -6.46
N ILE A 115 8.35 -10.40 -5.71
CA ILE A 115 7.28 -10.93 -4.86
C ILE A 115 5.97 -10.83 -5.65
N GLU A 116 5.70 -11.83 -6.49
CA GLU A 116 4.41 -12.01 -7.18
C GLU A 116 3.47 -12.82 -6.28
N GLU A 117 2.84 -12.18 -5.30
CA GLU A 117 1.60 -12.75 -4.74
C GLU A 117 0.41 -12.09 -5.46
N PRO A 118 -0.44 -12.87 -6.14
CA PRO A 118 -1.66 -12.32 -6.70
C PRO A 118 -2.51 -11.83 -5.53
N ILE A 119 -2.68 -10.52 -5.41
CA ILE A 119 -3.70 -9.95 -4.53
C ILE A 119 -5.02 -10.55 -5.02
N PRO A 120 -5.73 -11.36 -4.21
CA PRO A 120 -7.04 -11.84 -4.60
C PRO A 120 -7.97 -10.63 -4.55
N MET A 121 -8.10 -9.95 -5.70
CA MET A 121 -9.03 -8.83 -5.88
C MET A 121 -10.49 -9.28 -5.76
N ASP A 122 -10.71 -10.60 -5.75
CA ASP A 122 -12.01 -11.26 -5.67
C ASP A 122 -12.74 -11.09 -4.33
N HIS A 123 -12.05 -10.61 -3.27
CA HIS A 123 -12.63 -10.41 -1.94
C HIS A 123 -12.99 -8.96 -1.62
N PHE A 124 -12.76 -8.01 -2.54
CA PHE A 124 -13.22 -6.63 -2.37
C PHE A 124 -14.70 -6.52 -2.76
N PRO A 125 -15.62 -6.28 -1.79
CA PRO A 125 -17.03 -6.10 -2.12
C PRO A 125 -17.17 -4.75 -2.84
N GLY A 126 -17.27 -4.78 -4.17
CA GLY A 126 -17.46 -3.58 -4.98
C GLY A 126 -16.90 -3.63 -6.40
N GLN A 127 -16.10 -4.63 -6.78
CA GLN A 127 -15.75 -4.80 -8.19
C GLN A 127 -16.88 -5.52 -8.93
N ALA A 128 -17.64 -4.73 -9.70
CA ALA A 128 -18.48 -5.28 -10.76
C ALA A 128 -17.62 -6.18 -11.63
N ARG A 129 -18.00 -7.47 -11.70
CA ARG A 129 -17.39 -8.45 -12.58
C ARG A 129 -17.38 -7.88 -14.00
N ALA A 130 -16.21 -7.58 -14.55
CA ALA A 130 -16.07 -7.42 -15.98
C ALA A 130 -16.42 -8.78 -16.60
N GLY A 131 -17.63 -8.86 -17.17
CA GLY A 131 -18.11 -10.05 -17.86
C GLY A 131 -17.23 -10.37 -19.08
N PRO A 132 -17.28 -11.62 -19.58
CA PRO A 132 -16.43 -12.03 -20.68
C PRO A 132 -16.71 -11.17 -21.91
N SER A 133 -15.64 -10.70 -22.53
CA SER A 133 -15.62 -10.01 -23.82
C SER A 133 -16.41 -10.80 -24.87
N ILE A 134 -17.55 -10.25 -25.28
CA ILE A 134 -18.33 -10.76 -26.41
C ILE A 134 -17.55 -10.43 -27.69
N SER A 135 -16.93 -11.45 -28.30
CA SER A 135 -16.47 -11.39 -29.69
C SER A 135 -17.67 -11.14 -30.60
N ARG A 136 -17.74 -9.96 -31.22
CA ARG A 136 -18.62 -9.72 -32.36
C ARG A 136 -17.90 -10.14 -33.64
N HIS A 137 -18.29 -11.28 -34.18
CA HIS A 137 -18.12 -11.56 -35.60
C HIS A 137 -19.26 -10.88 -36.36
N HIS A 138 -18.91 -10.02 -37.31
CA HIS A 138 -19.63 -9.82 -38.56
C HIS A 138 -18.63 -9.37 -39.63
#